data_AF-A0A381YH28-F1
#
_entry.id   AF-A0A381YH28-F1
#
_cell.length_a   1.000
_cell.length_b   1.000
_cell.length_c   1.000
_cell.angle_alpha   90.00
_cell.angle_beta   90.00
_cell.angle_gamma   90.00
#
_symmetry.space_group_name_H-M   'P 1'
#
loop_
_entity.id
_entity.type
_entity.pdbx_description
1 polymer ?
#
loop_
_entity_poly.entity_id
_entity_poly.type
_entity_poly.pdbx_seq_one_letter_code
_entity_poly.pdbx_strand_id
1 'polypeptide(L)' 'MTGSTVYRGVFPIVPTPFDDAGALDLDSQRRVLDCMIDQGVDGLCIIANYSEQFLLSD' A
#
# COMPACT_ATOMS: atom_id res chain seq x y z
N MET A 1 -23.28 -2.17 -23.08
CA MET A 1 -22.87 -1.84 -21.69
C MET A 1 -21.75 -2.78 -21.31
N THR A 2 -20.50 -2.30 -21.33
CA THR A 2 -19.40 -3.00 -20.69
C THR A 2 -19.65 -2.94 -19.19
N GLY A 3 -20.00 -4.07 -18.56
CA GLY A 3 -20.22 -4.13 -17.13
C GLY A 3 -18.93 -3.78 -16.40
N SER A 4 -18.98 -2.82 -15.47
CA SER A 4 -17.85 -2.53 -14.58
C SER A 4 -17.53 -3.80 -13.79
N THR A 5 -16.30 -4.28 -13.87
CA THR A 5 -15.82 -5.40 -13.05
C THR A 5 -15.84 -4.96 -11.60
N VAL A 6 -16.64 -5.63 -10.78
CA VAL A 6 -16.65 -5.41 -9.33
C VAL A 6 -15.44 -6.13 -8.74
N TYR A 7 -14.48 -5.37 -8.20
CA TYR A 7 -13.36 -5.92 -7.45
C TYR A 7 -13.86 -6.58 -6.16
N ARG A 8 -13.33 -7.76 -5.85
CA ARG A 8 -13.67 -8.57 -4.67
C ARG A 8 -12.42 -9.23 -4.15
N GLY A 9 -12.35 -9.45 -2.84
CA GLY A 9 -11.21 -10.08 -2.20
C GLY A 9 -10.61 -9.23 -1.08
N VAL A 10 -9.35 -9.48 -0.76
CA VAL A 10 -8.57 -8.85 0.30
C VAL A 10 -7.67 -7.75 -0.29
N PHE A 11 -7.88 -6.52 0.15
CA PHE A 11 -7.15 -5.33 -0.30
C PHE A 11 -6.60 -4.60 0.94
N PRO A 12 -5.46 -5.03 1.50
CA PRO A 12 -4.89 -4.36 2.65
C PRO A 12 -4.47 -2.94 2.29
N ILE A 13 -4.48 -2.07 3.31
CA ILE A 13 -3.85 -0.76 3.24
C ILE A 13 -2.35 -0.97 3.46
N VAL A 14 -1.54 -0.62 2.47
CA VAL A 14 -0.09 -0.74 2.53
C VAL A 14 0.44 0.38 3.42
N PRO A 15 1.18 0.10 4.51
CA PRO A 15 1.81 1.16 5.30
C PRO A 15 2.87 1.91 4.48
N THR A 16 3.17 3.14 4.89
CA THR A 16 4.25 3.95 4.33
C THR A 16 5.42 3.99 5.33
N PRO A 17 6.51 3.23 5.12
CA PRO A 17 7.65 3.25 6.01
C PRO A 17 8.45 4.55 5.89
N PHE A 18 8.86 5.05 7.04
CA PHE A 18 9.79 6.16 7.16
C PHE A 18 11.04 5.69 7.93
N ASP A 19 12.19 6.27 7.60
CA ASP A 19 13.42 6.07 8.36
C ASP A 19 13.43 6.89 9.66
N ASP A 20 14.49 6.75 10.46
CA ASP A 20 14.64 7.47 11.74
C ASP A 20 14.71 9.00 11.56
N ALA A 21 15.01 9.49 10.34
CA ALA A 21 15.01 10.91 10.00
C ALA A 21 13.65 11.40 9.48
N GLY A 22 12.66 10.51 9.33
CA GLY A 22 11.34 10.82 8.78
C GLY A 22 11.31 10.88 7.25
N ALA A 23 12.37 10.46 6.57
CA ALA A 23 12.37 10.34 5.11
C ALA A 23 11.76 9.00 4.67
N LEU A 24 11.30 8.92 3.42
CA LEU A 24 10.72 7.68 2.88
C LEU A 24 11.76 6.54 2.85
N ASP A 25 11.43 5.41 3.47
CA ASP A 25 12.20 4.17 3.37
C ASP A 25 11.63 3.29 2.26
N LEU A 26 12.14 3.50 1.04
CA LEU A 26 11.70 2.79 -0.16
C LEU A 26 12.08 1.30 -0.16
N ASP A 27 13.17 0.93 0.53
CA ASP A 27 13.60 -0.46 0.64
C ASP A 27 12.66 -1.24 1.57
N SER A 28 12.24 -0.64 2.68
CA SER A 28 11.18 -1.20 3.52
C SER A 28 9.84 -1.23 2.80
N GLN A 29 9.48 -0.17 2.06
CA GLN A 29 8.26 -0.15 1.26
C GLN A 29 8.19 -1.34 0.31
N ARG A 30 9.29 -1.64 -0.39
CA ARG A 30 9.40 -2.80 -1.27
C ARG A 30 9.18 -4.12 -0.51
N ARG A 31 9.84 -4.31 0.64
CA ARG A 31 9.67 -5.53 1.46
C ARG A 31 8.23 -5.71 1.96
N VAL A 32 7.55 -4.61 2.29
CA VAL A 32 6.13 -4.63 2.67
C VAL A 32 5.27 -5.10 1.51
N LEU A 33 5.51 -4.56 0.31
CA LEU A 33 4.78 -4.97 -0.90
C LEU A 33 5.03 -6.44 -1.23
N ASP A 34 6.29 -6.88 -1.22
CA ASP A 34 6.68 -8.26 -1.46
C ASP A 34 5.97 -9.21 -0.47
N CYS A 35 5.95 -8.85 0.83
CA CYS A 35 5.24 -9.61 1.86
C CYS A 35 3.73 -9.73 1.60
N MET A 36 3.07 -8.65 1.18
CA MET A 36 1.64 -8.67 0.86
C MET A 36 1.34 -9.49 -0.41
N ILE A 37 2.21 -9.40 -1.42
CA ILE A 37 2.11 -10.19 -2.65
C ILE A 37 2.31 -11.68 -2.34
N ASP A 38 3.30 -12.03 -1.52
CA ASP A 38 3.58 -13.41 -1.12
C ASP A 38 2.43 -14.02 -0.29
N GLN A 39 1.65 -13.20 0.41
CA GLN A 39 0.43 -13.61 1.10
C GLN A 39 -0.76 -13.87 0.15
N GLY A 40 -0.66 -13.49 -1.13
CA GLY A 40 -1.68 -13.73 -2.13
C GLY A 40 -2.90 -12.83 -2.02
N VAL A 41 -2.73 -11.56 -1.62
CA VAL A 41 -3.83 -10.58 -1.59
C VAL A 41 -4.33 -10.25 -2.99
N ASP A 42 -5.62 -9.94 -3.11
CA ASP A 42 -6.28 -9.69 -4.39
C ASP A 42 -5.95 -8.29 -4.97
N GLY A 43 -5.44 -7.40 -4.13
CA GLY A 43 -4.90 -6.10 -4.54
C GLY A 43 -4.38 -5.30 -3.37
N LEU A 44 -3.97 -4.06 -3.61
CA LEU A 44 -3.30 -3.22 -2.63
C LEU A 44 -3.91 -1.82 -2.63
N CYS A 45 -4.17 -1.26 -1.45
CA CYS A 45 -4.58 0.12 -1.27
C CYS A 45 -3.38 0.94 -0.77
N ILE A 46 -2.83 1.80 -1.63
CA ILE A 46 -1.69 2.68 -1.32
C ILE A 46 -2.17 4.12 -1.15
N ILE A 47 -1.39 4.95 -0.45
CA ILE A 47 -1.67 6.38 -0.26
C ILE A 47 -3.10 6.56 0.28
N ALA A 48 -3.35 5.94 1.42
CA ALA A 48 -4.60 6.01 2.17
C ALA A 48 -4.38 6.55 3.58
N ASN A 49 -5.46 6.96 4.26
CA ASN A 49 -5.37 7.52 5.62
C ASN A 49 -4.61 6.61 6.60
N TYR A 50 -4.89 5.31 6.59
CA TYR A 50 -4.23 4.34 7.48
C TYR A 50 -2.81 3.96 7.03
N SER A 51 -2.39 4.39 5.84
CA SER A 51 -0.99 4.30 5.40
C SER A 51 -0.16 5.51 5.83
N GLU A 52 -0.74 6.45 6.58
CA GLU A 52 -0.12 7.73 6.96
C GLU A 52 0.10 8.70 5.79
N GLN A 53 -0.80 8.68 4.80
CA GLN A 53 -0.70 9.54 3.61
C GLN A 53 -0.57 11.03 3.93
N PHE A 54 -1.06 11.49 5.08
CA PHE A 54 -1.04 12.90 5.49
C PHE A 54 0.36 13.41 5.83
N LEU A 55 1.36 12.53 5.93
CA LEU A 55 2.78 12.86 6.08
C LEU A 55 3.50 13.04 4.74
N LEU A 56 2.86 12.69 3.62
CA LEU A 56 3.45 12.81 2.29
C LEU A 56 3.22 14.21 1.71
N SER A 57 4.22 14.70 0.99
CA SER A 57 4.05 15.82 0.07
C SER A 57 3.66 15.33 -1.33
N ASP A 58 2.96 16.19 -2.08
CA ASP A 58 2.70 15.98 -3.51
C ASP A 58 3.97 15.98 -4.37
#